data_AF-A0A953GTP1-F1
#
_entry.id   AF-A0A953GTP1-F1
#
_cell.length_a   1.000
_cell.length_b   1.000
_cell.length_c   1.000
_cell.angle_alpha   90.00
_cell.angle_beta   90.00
_cell.angle_gamma   90.00
#
_symmetry.space_group_name_H-M   'P 1'
#
loop_
_entity.id
_entity.type
_entity.pdbx_description
1 polymer ?
#
loop_
_entity_poly.entity_id
_entity_poly.type
_entity_poly.pdbx_seq_one_letter_code
_entity_poly.pdbx_strand_id
1 'polypeptide(L)'
;MNTFHRCIALALLPFACVVACVLATPAAGQSLYRFELRQEPYQPLHGATQLPIGFGDQSHLLDLGGEKFTFFGRPFTLKDSLTMGVTGFGNLRVDDSTSMVIIDALFVSLDTLNETSKILYAVEGTPGDRIVKVEWQNAGLENADTTHSYNFQAWVYQRSGVIEFRYGPTGTGVITTGGPWVGAFLSPPDVSSMTEKIWIGGDPTKPKLDTSRTVKFPRLSRFPDNGTVYRLIPAATSSVEPSQPQGQVRNQRLDLSRREVFRGAEAG
;
A
#
# COMPACT_ATOMS: atom_id res chain seq x y z
N MET A 1 -90.04 29.56 15.21
CA MET A 1 -88.97 30.30 15.92
C MET A 1 -87.64 29.97 15.27
N ASN A 2 -86.98 31.00 14.74
CA ASN A 2 -85.54 31.22 14.55
C ASN A 2 -84.72 30.11 13.86
N THR A 3 -84.40 30.27 12.57
CA THR A 3 -83.14 30.87 12.03
C THR A 3 -81.87 30.16 12.48
N PHE A 4 -81.08 29.63 11.53
CA PHE A 4 -79.69 30.09 11.30
C PHE A 4 -79.09 29.45 10.04
N HIS A 5 -78.70 30.32 9.10
CA HIS A 5 -77.85 30.05 7.95
C HIS A 5 -76.41 29.72 8.38
N ARG A 6 -75.73 28.81 7.67
CA ARG A 6 -74.29 28.92 7.39
C ARG A 6 -73.93 28.32 6.03
N CYS A 7 -73.59 29.19 5.09
CA CYS A 7 -72.86 28.86 3.87
C CYS A 7 -71.41 28.50 4.22
N ILE A 8 -70.93 27.35 3.73
CA ILE A 8 -69.50 26.99 3.75
C ILE A 8 -68.97 27.23 2.34
N ALA A 9 -68.08 28.22 2.21
CA ALA A 9 -67.38 28.54 0.97
C ALA A 9 -66.23 27.53 0.75
N LEU A 10 -66.25 26.90 -0.43
CA LEU A 10 -65.23 25.98 -0.92
C LEU A 10 -64.04 26.80 -1.46
N ALA A 11 -62.92 26.83 -0.74
CA ALA A 11 -61.68 27.45 -1.21
C ALA A 11 -60.80 26.41 -1.91
N LEU A 12 -60.72 26.51 -3.24
CA LEU A 12 -59.78 25.76 -4.09
C LEU A 12 -58.36 26.32 -3.90
N LEU A 13 -57.46 25.48 -3.39
CA LEU A 13 -56.02 25.77 -3.32
C LEU A 13 -55.36 25.40 -4.66
N PRO A 14 -54.58 26.30 -5.29
CA PRO A 14 -53.84 25.98 -6.51
C PRO A 14 -52.63 25.10 -6.18
N PHE A 15 -52.56 23.96 -6.86
CA PHE A 15 -51.46 23.00 -6.82
C PHE A 15 -50.24 23.62 -7.52
N ALA A 16 -49.33 24.22 -6.74
CA ALA A 16 -48.06 24.73 -7.25
C ALA A 16 -47.13 23.55 -7.57
N CYS A 17 -46.98 23.25 -8.86
CA CYS A 17 -46.06 22.24 -9.36
C CYS A 17 -44.62 22.76 -9.20
N VAL A 18 -43.93 22.35 -8.13
CA VAL A 18 -42.51 22.65 -7.91
C VAL A 18 -41.70 21.81 -8.89
N VAL A 19 -41.23 22.42 -9.97
CA VAL A 19 -40.25 21.82 -10.89
C VAL A 19 -38.91 21.77 -10.17
N ALA A 20 -38.60 20.63 -9.56
CA ALA A 20 -37.29 20.35 -9.00
C ALA A 20 -36.28 20.19 -10.16
N CYS A 21 -35.54 21.26 -10.45
CA CYS A 21 -34.42 21.23 -11.38
C CYS A 21 -33.27 20.44 -10.73
N VAL A 22 -33.17 19.14 -11.06
CA VAL A 22 -32.05 18.30 -10.64
C VAL A 22 -30.81 18.75 -11.41
N LEU A 23 -30.02 19.62 -10.79
CA LEU A 23 -28.69 19.95 -11.28
C LEU A 23 -27.82 18.70 -11.14
N ALA A 24 -27.51 18.06 -12.26
CA ALA A 24 -26.51 17.01 -12.31
C ALA A 24 -25.16 17.63 -11.90
N THR A 25 -24.70 17.31 -10.69
CA THR A 25 -23.32 17.61 -10.30
C THR A 25 -22.41 16.80 -11.21
N PRO A 26 -21.37 17.40 -11.81
CA PRO A 26 -20.38 16.62 -12.55
C PRO A 26 -19.80 15.59 -11.60
N ALA A 27 -19.82 14.33 -12.00
CA ALA A 27 -19.19 13.25 -11.26
C ALA A 27 -17.71 13.63 -11.07
N ALA A 28 -17.33 14.04 -9.86
CA ALA A 28 -15.94 14.25 -9.51
C ALA A 28 -15.21 12.96 -9.85
N GLY A 29 -14.22 13.04 -10.76
CA GLY A 29 -13.48 11.88 -11.24
C GLY A 29 -12.99 11.06 -10.05
N GLN A 30 -13.55 9.87 -9.87
CA GLN A 30 -13.18 9.02 -8.76
C GLN A 30 -11.74 8.56 -8.96
N SER A 31 -10.95 8.67 -7.90
CA SER A 31 -9.61 8.08 -7.87
C SER A 31 -9.69 6.60 -8.22
N LEU A 32 -8.78 6.13 -9.07
CA LEU A 32 -8.66 4.71 -9.43
C LEU A 32 -8.24 3.83 -8.25
N TYR A 33 -7.90 4.44 -7.11
CA TYR A 33 -7.64 3.78 -5.84
C TYR A 33 -8.51 4.37 -4.72
N ARG A 34 -9.00 3.51 -3.84
CA ARG A 34 -9.48 3.86 -2.50
C ARG A 34 -8.34 3.69 -1.49
N PHE A 35 -8.44 4.40 -0.38
CA PHE A 35 -7.45 4.39 0.70
C PHE A 35 -8.03 3.77 1.97
N GLU A 36 -7.23 2.97 2.64
CA GLU A 36 -7.50 2.45 3.98
C GLU A 36 -6.29 2.71 4.90
N LEU A 37 -6.58 3.14 6.13
CA LEU A 37 -5.62 3.22 7.23
C LEU A 37 -5.89 2.08 8.21
N ARG A 38 -4.87 1.30 8.54
CA ARG A 38 -4.94 0.22 9.52
C ARG A 38 -3.81 0.31 10.54
N GLN A 39 -4.03 -0.36 11.66
CA GLN A 39 -3.03 -0.62 12.67
C GLN A 39 -2.79 -2.13 12.73
N GLU A 40 -1.62 -2.58 12.29
CA GLU A 40 -1.23 -4.00 12.26
C GLU A 40 0.19 -4.13 12.85
N PRO A 41 0.51 -5.20 13.61
CA PRO A 41 1.87 -5.40 14.10
C PRO A 41 2.87 -5.42 12.94
N TYR A 42 3.93 -4.62 13.05
CA TYR A 42 5.03 -4.67 12.09
C TYR A 42 5.81 -5.98 12.26
N GLN A 43 6.00 -6.70 11.17
CA GLN A 43 6.81 -7.92 11.14
C GLN A 43 7.93 -7.71 10.11
N PRO A 44 9.21 -7.70 10.54
CA PRO A 44 10.33 -7.73 9.62
C PRO A 44 10.23 -8.93 8.68
N LEU A 45 10.77 -8.80 7.47
CA LEU A 45 10.80 -9.91 6.54
C LEU A 45 11.79 -10.98 7.03
N HIS A 46 11.32 -12.23 7.08
CA HIS A 46 12.14 -13.39 7.44
C HIS A 46 12.41 -14.23 6.20
N GLY A 47 13.64 -14.74 6.07
CA GLY A 47 14.04 -15.53 4.90
C GLY A 47 14.11 -14.74 3.59
N ALA A 48 14.11 -13.39 3.67
CA ALA A 48 14.20 -12.51 2.53
C ALA A 48 15.62 -12.44 1.96
N THR A 49 15.70 -12.11 0.67
CA THR A 49 16.96 -11.89 -0.03
C THR A 49 17.41 -10.46 0.20
N GLN A 50 18.65 -10.28 0.66
CA GLN A 50 19.26 -8.94 0.73
C GLN A 50 19.65 -8.48 -0.68
N LEU A 51 19.21 -7.29 -1.06
CA LEU A 51 19.66 -6.67 -2.30
C LEU A 51 21.11 -6.19 -2.16
N PRO A 52 21.97 -6.40 -3.16
CA PRO A 52 23.38 -6.01 -3.11
C PRO A 52 23.56 -4.52 -3.46
N ILE A 53 22.77 -3.65 -2.83
CA ILE A 53 22.78 -2.19 -3.06
C ILE A 53 22.87 -1.44 -1.74
N GLY A 54 23.53 -0.28 -1.78
CA GLY A 54 23.51 0.67 -0.68
C GLY A 54 22.26 1.55 -0.69
N PHE A 55 22.12 2.35 0.36
CA PHE A 55 21.22 3.49 0.33
C PHE A 55 21.79 4.54 -0.63
N GLY A 56 20.97 5.05 -1.55
CA GLY A 56 21.39 5.89 -2.67
C GLY A 56 21.52 5.16 -4.02
N ASP A 57 21.61 3.82 -4.02
CA ASP A 57 21.71 3.01 -5.23
C ASP A 57 20.34 2.47 -5.70
N GLN A 58 20.33 1.72 -6.80
CA GLN A 58 19.14 1.01 -7.28
C GLN A 58 19.46 -0.40 -7.79
N SER A 59 18.50 -1.31 -7.66
CA SER A 59 18.54 -2.68 -8.20
C SER A 59 17.24 -3.03 -8.91
N HIS A 60 17.21 -4.15 -9.63
CA HIS A 60 16.04 -4.66 -10.34
C HIS A 60 15.70 -6.08 -9.88
N LEU A 61 14.41 -6.35 -9.68
CA LEU A 61 13.89 -7.68 -9.34
C LEU A 61 13.72 -8.52 -10.61
N LEU A 62 14.80 -9.16 -11.05
CA LEU A 62 14.84 -9.90 -12.32
C LEU A 62 14.07 -11.23 -12.30
N ASP A 63 13.81 -11.78 -11.11
CA ASP A 63 13.05 -13.01 -10.89
C ASP A 63 11.54 -12.86 -11.20
N LEU A 64 11.07 -11.63 -11.45
CA LEU A 64 9.70 -11.33 -11.87
C LEU A 64 9.53 -11.28 -13.40
N GLY A 65 10.52 -11.72 -14.18
CA GLY A 65 10.44 -11.75 -15.64
C GLY A 65 9.23 -12.53 -16.17
N GLY A 66 8.45 -11.90 -17.05
CA GLY A 66 7.19 -12.39 -17.61
C GLY A 66 5.95 -12.12 -16.75
N GLU A 67 6.10 -11.71 -15.49
CA GLU A 67 4.97 -11.44 -14.60
C GLU A 67 4.25 -10.16 -15.01
N LYS A 68 2.92 -10.14 -14.84
CA LYS A 68 2.07 -8.99 -15.13
C LYS A 68 1.51 -8.38 -13.86
N PHE A 69 1.76 -7.10 -13.63
CA PHE A 69 1.20 -6.31 -12.53
C PHE A 69 0.24 -5.25 -13.07
N THR A 70 -0.80 -4.91 -12.32
CA THR A 70 -1.75 -3.86 -12.73
C THR A 70 -1.63 -2.67 -11.79
N PHE A 71 -1.32 -1.50 -12.32
CA PHE A 71 -1.27 -0.23 -11.60
C PHE A 71 -2.20 0.76 -12.27
N PHE A 72 -3.05 1.45 -11.49
CA PHE A 72 -3.98 2.44 -12.02
C PHE A 72 -4.83 1.91 -13.19
N GLY A 73 -5.28 0.65 -13.10
CA GLY A 73 -6.06 0.00 -14.15
C GLY A 73 -5.27 -0.36 -15.42
N ARG A 74 -3.96 -0.10 -15.48
CA ARG A 74 -3.09 -0.43 -16.62
C ARG A 74 -2.20 -1.64 -16.30
N PRO A 75 -2.15 -2.65 -17.17
CA PRO A 75 -1.23 -3.77 -17.00
C PRO A 75 0.19 -3.41 -17.45
N PHE A 76 1.17 -3.86 -16.69
CA PHE A 76 2.61 -3.80 -16.96
C PHE A 76 3.15 -5.23 -16.93
N THR A 77 3.66 -5.70 -18.06
CA THR A 77 4.28 -7.03 -18.16
C THR A 77 5.79 -6.86 -18.06
N LEU A 78 6.37 -7.33 -16.95
CA LEU A 78 7.80 -7.16 -16.67
C LEU A 78 8.60 -8.03 -17.64
N LYS A 79 9.23 -7.43 -18.64
CA LYS A 79 10.00 -8.15 -19.66
C LYS A 79 11.07 -7.23 -20.24
N ASP A 80 12.19 -7.83 -20.62
CA ASP A 80 13.31 -7.16 -21.28
C ASP A 80 13.79 -5.96 -20.41
N SER A 81 13.61 -4.72 -20.88
CA SER A 81 13.99 -3.52 -20.13
C SER A 81 12.96 -3.08 -19.08
N LEU A 82 11.70 -3.54 -19.16
CA LEU A 82 10.66 -3.21 -18.19
C LEU A 82 10.75 -4.17 -17.00
N THR A 83 11.26 -3.67 -15.88
CA THR A 83 11.45 -4.44 -14.64
C THR A 83 10.86 -3.68 -13.46
N MET A 84 10.75 -4.35 -12.30
CA MET A 84 10.48 -3.67 -11.04
C MET A 84 11.80 -3.30 -10.38
N GLY A 85 12.13 -2.02 -10.42
CA GLY A 85 13.27 -1.43 -9.73
C GLY A 85 12.98 -1.18 -8.26
N VAL A 86 14.00 -1.37 -7.42
CA VAL A 86 14.03 -1.00 -6.01
C VAL A 86 15.12 0.03 -5.82
N THR A 87 14.82 1.14 -5.16
CA THR A 87 15.82 2.17 -4.87
C THR A 87 16.17 2.22 -3.38
N GLY A 88 17.40 2.64 -3.09
CA GLY A 88 17.86 2.95 -1.75
C GLY A 88 17.13 4.14 -1.11
N PHE A 89 16.36 4.90 -1.89
CA PHE A 89 15.59 6.05 -1.42
C PHE A 89 14.20 5.68 -0.86
N GLY A 90 13.84 4.40 -0.77
CA GLY A 90 12.58 3.99 -0.16
C GLY A 90 11.41 3.89 -1.14
N ASN A 91 11.68 3.55 -2.40
CA ASN A 91 10.63 3.38 -3.40
C ASN A 91 10.83 2.21 -4.36
N LEU A 92 9.73 1.86 -5.03
CA LEU A 92 9.71 0.94 -6.17
C LEU A 92 9.39 1.72 -7.44
N ARG A 93 9.96 1.28 -8.55
CA ARG A 93 9.80 1.88 -9.87
C ARG A 93 9.47 0.81 -10.91
N VAL A 94 8.50 1.08 -11.78
CA VAL A 94 8.17 0.24 -12.94
C VAL A 94 7.99 1.16 -14.13
N ASP A 95 8.90 1.14 -15.09
CA ASP A 95 8.85 2.06 -16.24
C ASP A 95 9.32 1.46 -17.55
N ASP A 96 8.74 1.98 -18.63
CA ASP A 96 9.12 1.76 -20.01
C ASP A 96 9.44 3.11 -20.68
N SER A 97 9.64 3.11 -22.00
CA SER A 97 9.98 4.33 -22.75
C SER A 97 8.87 5.38 -22.79
N THR A 98 7.65 5.07 -22.32
CA THR A 98 6.46 5.91 -22.43
C THR A 98 5.77 6.18 -21.10
N SER A 99 5.95 5.32 -20.10
CA SER A 99 5.22 5.37 -18.84
C SER A 99 6.13 4.96 -17.68
N MET A 100 5.95 5.61 -16.54
CA MET A 100 6.61 5.30 -15.28
C MET A 100 5.59 5.25 -14.15
N VAL A 101 5.64 4.18 -13.37
CA VAL A 101 4.97 4.03 -12.09
C VAL A 101 6.02 4.17 -11.00
N ILE A 102 5.74 5.04 -10.03
CA ILE A 102 6.52 5.16 -8.79
C ILE A 102 5.62 4.81 -7.62
N ILE A 103 6.15 4.03 -6.68
CA ILE A 103 5.53 3.62 -5.43
C ILE A 103 6.48 4.05 -4.31
N ASP A 104 6.22 5.22 -3.74
CA ASP A 104 7.04 5.84 -2.70
C ASP A 104 6.52 5.42 -1.32
N ALA A 105 7.34 4.68 -0.58
CA ALA A 105 7.06 4.31 0.80
C ALA A 105 7.68 5.29 1.80
N LEU A 106 8.81 5.91 1.43
CA LEU A 106 9.48 6.86 2.30
C LEU A 106 10.30 7.91 1.55
N PHE A 107 10.15 8.11 0.24
CA PHE A 107 11.11 8.83 -0.63
C PHE A 107 11.81 10.02 0.03
N VAL A 108 13.00 9.83 0.58
CA VAL A 108 13.85 10.83 1.23
C VAL A 108 15.31 10.42 1.03
N SER A 109 16.26 11.30 1.37
CA SER A 109 17.66 10.95 1.47
C SER A 109 17.91 9.96 2.61
N LEU A 110 17.81 8.66 2.31
CA LEU A 110 18.15 7.59 3.24
C LEU A 110 19.64 7.26 3.15
N ASP A 111 20.18 6.76 4.26
CA ASP A 111 21.59 6.37 4.35
C ASP A 111 21.75 5.08 5.18
N THR A 112 22.93 4.48 5.09
CA THR A 112 23.35 3.37 5.94
C THR A 112 23.57 3.89 7.36
N LEU A 113 22.78 3.41 8.32
CA LEU A 113 22.96 3.76 9.72
C LEU A 113 24.16 3.00 10.33
N ASN A 114 24.22 1.69 10.08
CA ASN A 114 25.27 0.78 10.54
C ASN A 114 25.18 -0.57 9.76
N GLU A 115 25.92 -1.59 10.19
CA GLU A 115 25.96 -2.92 9.55
C GLU A 115 24.64 -3.69 9.55
N THR A 116 23.66 -3.25 10.35
CA THR A 116 22.31 -3.82 10.37
C THR A 116 21.37 -3.16 9.37
N SER A 117 21.78 -2.05 8.74
CA SER A 117 21.01 -1.38 7.69
C SER A 117 21.00 -2.21 6.42
N LYS A 118 19.81 -2.60 5.96
CA LYS A 118 19.64 -3.53 4.84
C LYS A 118 18.42 -3.16 4.00
N ILE A 119 18.50 -3.48 2.71
CA ILE A 119 17.33 -3.50 1.83
C ILE A 119 17.08 -4.96 1.48
N LEU A 120 15.92 -5.47 1.89
CA LEU A 120 15.53 -6.86 1.75
C LEU A 120 14.33 -6.96 0.81
N TYR A 121 14.23 -8.04 0.06
CA TYR A 121 13.03 -8.34 -0.71
C TYR A 121 12.60 -9.80 -0.59
N ALA A 122 11.30 -10.02 -0.72
CA ALA A 122 10.69 -11.35 -0.79
C ALA A 122 9.57 -11.34 -1.82
N VAL A 123 9.44 -12.46 -2.54
CA VAL A 123 8.33 -12.70 -3.47
C VAL A 123 7.59 -13.96 -3.00
N GLU A 124 6.34 -13.79 -2.59
CA GLU A 124 5.48 -14.88 -2.12
C GLU A 124 4.35 -15.16 -3.12
N GLY A 125 3.68 -16.31 -2.98
CA GLY A 125 2.55 -16.71 -3.83
C GLY A 125 2.97 -17.40 -5.13
N THR A 126 2.03 -17.70 -6.02
CA THR A 126 2.26 -18.29 -7.35
C THR A 126 2.18 -17.22 -8.44
N PRO A 127 2.71 -17.45 -9.66
CA PRO A 127 2.51 -16.52 -10.78
C PRO A 127 1.04 -16.13 -10.97
N GLY A 128 0.78 -14.86 -11.22
CA GLY A 128 -0.56 -14.26 -11.23
C GLY A 128 -1.07 -13.81 -9.85
N ASP A 129 -0.52 -14.36 -8.77
CA ASP A 129 -0.95 -14.18 -7.38
C ASP A 129 0.20 -13.73 -6.47
N ARG A 130 1.30 -13.24 -7.05
CA ARG A 130 2.48 -12.86 -6.29
C ARG A 130 2.22 -11.69 -5.34
N ILE A 131 2.93 -11.68 -4.23
CA ILE A 131 3.10 -10.51 -3.38
C ILE A 131 4.59 -10.19 -3.38
N VAL A 132 4.94 -9.04 -3.94
CA VAL A 132 6.31 -8.50 -3.85
C VAL A 132 6.38 -7.65 -2.60
N LYS A 133 7.32 -7.96 -1.72
CA LYS A 133 7.57 -7.23 -0.48
C LYS A 133 9.00 -6.73 -0.50
N VAL A 134 9.18 -5.45 -0.21
CA VAL A 134 10.50 -4.85 -0.03
C VAL A 134 10.54 -4.16 1.32
N GLU A 135 11.60 -4.39 2.06
CA GLU A 135 11.86 -3.80 3.38
C GLU A 135 13.14 -2.98 3.35
N TRP A 136 13.06 -1.77 3.88
CA TRP A 136 14.22 -0.97 4.25
C TRP A 136 14.34 -1.06 5.77
N GLN A 137 15.31 -1.86 6.20
CA GLN A 137 15.56 -2.20 7.61
C GLN A 137 16.67 -1.31 8.15
N ASN A 138 16.45 -0.75 9.34
CA ASN A 138 17.38 0.14 10.04
C ASN A 138 17.97 1.23 9.15
N ALA A 139 17.16 1.81 8.26
CA ALA A 139 17.60 2.91 7.41
C ALA A 139 17.92 4.14 8.27
N GLY A 140 19.04 4.80 8.01
CA GLY A 140 19.34 6.13 8.52
C GLY A 140 18.80 7.21 7.59
N LEU A 141 18.94 8.46 8.01
CA LEU A 141 18.76 9.62 7.11
C LEU A 141 20.13 10.23 6.82
N GLU A 142 20.33 10.60 5.57
CA GLU A 142 21.52 11.33 5.15
C GLU A 142 21.62 12.64 5.96
N ASN A 143 22.80 12.93 6.48
CA ASN A 143 23.08 14.11 7.30
C ASN A 143 22.28 14.20 8.61
N ALA A 144 21.66 13.11 9.07
CA ALA A 144 21.10 13.01 10.42
C ALA A 144 22.11 12.32 11.37
N ASP A 145 21.87 12.45 12.67
CA ASP A 145 22.62 11.71 13.68
C ASP A 145 22.33 10.20 13.59
N THR A 146 23.35 9.41 13.93
CA THR A 146 23.34 7.94 13.80
C THR A 146 22.46 7.23 14.83
N THR A 147 21.56 7.93 15.51
CA THR A 147 20.68 7.37 16.54
C THR A 147 19.30 7.01 16.02
N HIS A 148 18.98 7.42 14.79
CA HIS A 148 17.65 7.31 14.21
C HIS A 148 17.60 6.25 13.13
N SER A 149 16.95 5.13 13.46
CA SER A 149 16.60 4.08 12.49
C SER A 149 15.16 4.23 12.03
N TYR A 150 14.92 3.93 10.76
CA TYR A 150 13.61 3.84 10.15
C TYR A 150 13.43 2.45 9.56
N ASN A 151 12.30 1.83 9.89
CA ASN A 151 11.92 0.50 9.41
C ASN A 151 10.59 0.62 8.68
N PHE A 152 10.57 0.23 7.41
CA PHE A 152 9.35 0.32 6.61
C PHE A 152 9.38 -0.67 5.45
N GLN A 153 8.21 -0.95 4.89
CA GLN A 153 8.03 -1.88 3.79
C GLN A 153 7.08 -1.34 2.74
N ALA A 154 7.30 -1.72 1.49
CA ALA A 154 6.37 -1.57 0.38
C ALA A 154 5.93 -2.95 -0.11
N TRP A 155 4.61 -3.19 -0.17
CA TRP A 155 4.06 -4.44 -0.68
C TRP A 155 3.23 -4.18 -1.92
N VAL A 156 3.41 -5.01 -2.95
CA VAL A 156 2.66 -4.94 -4.20
C VAL A 156 2.02 -6.29 -4.48
N TYR A 157 0.69 -6.30 -4.55
CA TYR A 157 -0.10 -7.49 -4.80
C TYR A 157 -0.41 -7.61 -6.29
N GLN A 158 0.12 -8.64 -6.94
CA GLN A 158 0.03 -8.83 -8.38
C GLN A 158 -1.41 -8.89 -8.90
N ARG A 159 -2.22 -9.79 -8.33
CA ARG A 159 -3.61 -10.02 -8.76
C ARG A 159 -4.49 -8.81 -8.56
N SER A 160 -4.47 -8.26 -7.34
CA SER A 160 -5.43 -7.25 -6.90
C SER A 160 -5.01 -5.82 -7.24
N GLY A 161 -3.73 -5.60 -7.56
CA GLY A 161 -3.14 -4.27 -7.74
C GLY A 161 -3.05 -3.46 -6.45
N VAL A 162 -3.29 -4.09 -5.29
CA VAL A 162 -3.18 -3.44 -3.98
C VAL A 162 -1.71 -3.08 -3.71
N ILE A 163 -1.51 -1.89 -3.17
CA ILE A 163 -0.22 -1.41 -2.69
C ILE A 163 -0.36 -1.18 -1.19
N GLU A 164 0.60 -1.66 -0.39
CA GLU A 164 0.67 -1.36 1.04
C GLU A 164 1.99 -0.70 1.41
N PHE A 165 1.92 0.27 2.30
CA PHE A 165 3.08 0.83 3.00
C PHE A 165 2.95 0.46 4.47
N ARG A 166 3.94 -0.23 5.02
CA ARG A 166 3.93 -0.74 6.40
C ARG A 166 5.09 -0.12 7.17
N TYR A 167 4.81 0.45 8.34
CA TYR A 167 5.80 1.18 9.13
C TYR A 167 6.08 0.45 10.44
N GLY A 168 7.37 0.30 10.73
CA GLY A 168 7.87 -0.38 11.92
C GLY A 168 8.33 0.59 13.00
N PRO A 169 8.97 0.07 14.06
CA PRO A 169 9.58 0.90 15.09
C PRO A 169 10.63 1.82 14.48
N THR A 170 10.63 3.07 14.90
CA THR A 170 11.76 3.98 14.68
C THR A 170 12.70 3.95 15.88
N GLY A 171 13.95 4.37 15.67
CA GLY A 171 14.85 4.75 16.76
C GLY A 171 14.28 5.91 17.60
N THR A 172 15.08 6.43 18.52
CA THR A 172 14.68 7.46 19.51
C THR A 172 14.42 8.86 18.94
N GLY A 173 14.18 8.99 17.63
CA GLY A 173 14.13 10.26 16.92
C GLY A 173 12.84 10.61 16.26
N VAL A 174 12.62 11.91 16.21
CA VAL A 174 11.63 12.54 15.35
C VAL A 174 12.33 12.91 14.04
N ILE A 175 11.72 12.62 12.89
CA ILE A 175 12.16 13.25 11.63
C ILE A 175 11.96 14.76 11.78
N THR A 176 13.03 15.50 12.03
CA THR A 176 12.99 16.96 12.25
C THR A 176 12.76 17.75 10.96
N THR A 177 12.89 17.10 9.79
CA THR A 177 12.77 17.71 8.46
C THR A 177 11.37 17.61 7.86
N GLY A 178 10.37 17.13 8.61
CA GLY A 178 9.01 16.83 8.13
C GLY A 178 8.87 15.36 7.74
N GLY A 179 7.65 14.82 7.78
CA GLY A 179 7.40 13.41 7.47
C GLY A 179 7.70 13.05 6.01
N PRO A 180 7.65 11.75 5.68
CA PRO A 180 8.04 11.25 4.38
C PRO A 180 7.03 11.58 3.27
N TRP A 181 7.49 11.42 2.04
CA TRP A 181 6.66 11.32 0.85
C TRP A 181 6.15 9.88 0.69
N VAL A 182 4.83 9.74 0.56
CA VAL A 182 4.18 8.45 0.53
C VAL A 182 3.05 8.44 -0.49
N GLY A 183 3.04 7.47 -1.38
CA GLY A 183 1.97 7.29 -2.35
C GLY A 183 2.42 6.57 -3.60
N ALA A 184 1.58 6.65 -4.63
CA ALA A 184 1.90 6.13 -5.94
C ALA A 184 1.42 7.08 -7.04
N PHE A 185 2.12 7.09 -8.16
CA PHE A 185 1.69 7.80 -9.36
C PHE A 185 2.08 7.07 -10.63
N LEU A 186 1.44 7.49 -11.71
CA LEU A 186 1.74 7.13 -13.08
C LEU A 186 1.99 8.41 -13.89
N SER A 187 3.12 8.49 -14.57
CA SER A 187 3.52 9.64 -15.40
C SER A 187 4.26 9.19 -16.66
N PRO A 188 4.55 10.11 -17.60
CA PRO A 188 5.67 9.92 -18.53
C PRO A 188 7.01 9.80 -17.76
N PRO A 189 8.08 9.23 -18.35
CA PRO A 189 9.36 9.02 -17.67
C PRO A 189 10.05 10.31 -17.21
N ASP A 190 9.81 11.43 -17.88
CA ASP A 190 10.34 12.75 -17.51
C ASP A 190 9.57 13.46 -16.39
N VAL A 191 8.47 12.86 -15.91
CA VAL A 191 7.60 13.39 -14.85
C VAL A 191 7.07 14.79 -15.17
N SER A 192 7.00 15.16 -16.45
CA SER A 192 6.50 16.47 -16.90
C SER A 192 5.01 16.69 -16.60
N SER A 193 4.26 15.60 -16.39
CA SER A 193 2.84 15.60 -16.06
C SER A 193 2.47 14.36 -15.24
N MET A 194 1.27 14.36 -14.64
CA MET A 194 0.73 13.20 -13.92
C MET A 194 -0.45 12.62 -14.70
N THR A 195 -0.35 11.36 -15.12
CA THR A 195 -1.48 10.62 -15.69
C THR A 195 -2.44 10.20 -14.60
N GLU A 196 -1.92 9.61 -13.52
CA GLU A 196 -2.69 9.22 -12.33
C GLU A 196 -1.86 9.47 -11.08
N LYS A 197 -2.54 9.78 -9.97
CA LYS A 197 -1.89 10.03 -8.68
C LYS A 197 -2.79 9.63 -7.53
N ILE A 198 -2.23 8.92 -6.56
CA ILE A 198 -2.80 8.80 -5.22
C ILE A 198 -1.68 9.04 -4.22
N TRP A 199 -1.78 10.15 -3.50
CA TRP A 199 -0.72 10.59 -2.60
C TRP A 199 -1.23 10.82 -1.19
N ILE A 200 -0.39 10.56 -0.21
CA ILE A 200 -0.73 10.65 1.22
C ILE A 200 0.07 11.78 1.84
N GLY A 201 -0.61 12.76 2.43
CA GLY A 201 0.01 13.86 3.15
C GLY A 201 -0.72 14.24 4.44
N GLY A 202 -0.16 15.20 5.18
CA GLY A 202 -0.74 15.67 6.43
C GLY A 202 -0.43 14.76 7.64
N ASP A 203 -1.33 14.70 8.61
CA ASP A 203 -1.11 13.92 9.84
C ASP A 203 -1.15 12.41 9.54
N PRO A 204 -0.12 11.62 9.89
CA PRO A 204 -0.11 10.18 9.59
C PRO A 204 -1.24 9.37 10.27
N THR A 205 -1.84 9.89 11.35
CA THR A 205 -3.00 9.28 12.03
C THR A 205 -4.34 9.71 11.44
N LYS A 206 -4.35 10.80 10.66
CA LYS A 206 -5.51 11.36 9.96
C LYS A 206 -5.09 11.87 8.57
N PRO A 207 -4.60 10.97 7.70
CA PRO A 207 -3.97 11.37 6.46
C PRO A 207 -4.98 12.02 5.52
N LYS A 208 -4.50 12.93 4.69
CA LYS A 208 -5.23 13.55 3.59
C LYS A 208 -4.72 12.98 2.28
N LEU A 209 -5.66 12.55 1.45
CA LEU A 209 -5.33 12.12 0.10
C LEU A 209 -5.22 13.32 -0.85
N ASP A 210 -4.21 13.31 -1.70
CA ASP A 210 -4.11 14.18 -2.86
C ASP A 210 -4.11 13.34 -4.14
N THR A 211 -5.19 13.47 -4.89
CA THR A 211 -5.41 12.81 -6.19
C THR A 211 -5.33 13.80 -7.36
N SER A 212 -4.95 15.05 -7.09
CA SER A 212 -4.80 16.08 -8.12
C SER A 212 -3.65 15.72 -9.04
N ARG A 213 -3.91 15.54 -10.34
CA ARG A 213 -2.92 15.17 -11.36
C ARG A 213 -1.94 16.31 -11.67
N THR A 214 -1.14 16.68 -10.67
CA THR A 214 -0.10 17.69 -10.70
C THR A 214 1.17 17.11 -10.10
N VAL A 215 2.32 17.65 -10.50
CA VAL A 215 3.66 17.26 -9.99
C VAL A 215 3.97 17.80 -8.59
N LYS A 216 2.93 18.13 -7.81
CA LYS A 216 3.04 18.55 -6.41
C LYS A 216 2.75 17.36 -5.52
N PHE A 217 3.61 17.14 -4.54
CA PHE A 217 3.55 15.98 -3.64
C PHE A 217 3.54 16.47 -2.20
N PRO A 218 2.37 16.55 -1.52
CA PRO A 218 2.34 16.89 -0.11
C PRO A 218 3.04 15.80 0.70
N ARG A 219 3.75 16.18 1.75
CA ARG A 219 4.39 15.24 2.67
C ARG A 219 3.52 14.96 3.89
N LEU A 220 3.80 13.86 4.58
CA LEU A 220 3.30 13.65 5.93
C LEU A 220 3.95 14.68 6.89
N SER A 221 3.28 14.98 8.00
CA SER A 221 3.77 15.93 9.01
C SER A 221 4.87 15.32 9.89
N ARG A 222 4.92 14.00 9.99
CA ARG A 222 5.90 13.21 10.75
C ARG A 222 5.96 11.77 10.20
N PHE A 223 6.92 10.97 10.66
CA PHE A 223 6.97 9.54 10.36
C PHE A 223 5.75 8.81 10.96
N PRO A 224 5.14 7.84 10.25
CA PRO A 224 4.03 7.06 10.79
C PRO A 224 4.42 6.22 12.01
N ASP A 225 3.49 6.05 12.96
CA ASP A 225 3.76 5.26 14.16
C ASP A 225 3.99 3.78 13.83
N ASN A 226 4.74 3.08 14.70
CA ASN A 226 4.95 1.63 14.57
C ASN A 226 3.62 0.89 14.41
N GLY A 227 3.54 0.04 13.39
CA GLY A 227 2.37 -0.74 13.02
C GLY A 227 1.35 0.01 12.15
N THR A 228 1.66 1.24 11.71
CA THR A 228 0.82 1.92 10.72
C THR A 228 0.87 1.17 9.40
N VAL A 229 -0.30 0.92 8.80
CA VAL A 229 -0.42 0.39 7.43
C VAL A 229 -1.30 1.30 6.59
N TYR A 230 -0.74 1.81 5.51
CA TYR A 230 -1.48 2.52 4.46
C TYR A 230 -1.75 1.58 3.29
N ARG A 231 -3.02 1.43 2.95
CA ARG A 231 -3.50 0.55 1.88
C ARG A 231 -4.06 1.38 0.73
N LEU A 232 -3.47 1.24 -0.45
CA LEU A 232 -4.04 1.73 -1.71
C LEU A 232 -4.69 0.55 -2.42
N ILE A 233 -6.01 0.55 -2.53
CA ILE A 233 -6.76 -0.54 -3.15
C ILE A 233 -7.42 -0.05 -4.43
N PRO A 234 -7.22 -0.70 -5.60
CA PRO A 234 -7.85 -0.22 -6.81
C PRO A 234 -9.38 -0.22 -6.71
N ALA A 235 -10.03 0.79 -7.30
CA ALA A 235 -11.47 0.99 -7.24
C ALA A 235 -12.24 -0.10 -8.01
N ALA A 236 -11.63 -0.65 -9.07
CA ALA A 236 -12.21 -1.74 -9.86
C ALA A 236 -12.08 -3.12 -9.20
N THR A 237 -11.35 -3.25 -8.08
CA THR A 237 -11.24 -4.51 -7.33
C THR A 237 -12.46 -4.65 -6.41
N SER A 238 -13.60 -4.95 -7.03
CA SER A 238 -14.78 -5.49 -6.34
C SER A 238 -14.48 -6.91 -5.88
N SER A 239 -14.31 -7.09 -4.56
CA SER A 239 -14.58 -8.32 -3.80
C SER A 239 -13.79 -9.62 -4.12
N VAL A 240 -12.45 -9.60 -4.08
CA VAL A 240 -11.68 -10.81 -3.69
C VAL A 240 -10.48 -10.38 -2.84
N GLU A 241 -10.65 -10.31 -1.52
CA GLU A 241 -9.52 -10.25 -0.60
C GLU A 241 -8.87 -11.64 -0.54
N PRO A 242 -7.56 -11.81 -0.82
CA PRO A 242 -6.88 -13.06 -0.56
C PRO A 242 -6.90 -13.27 0.95
N SER A 243 -7.60 -14.31 1.43
CA SER A 243 -7.50 -14.73 2.81
C SER A 243 -6.03 -15.05 3.11
N GLN A 244 -5.41 -14.33 4.05
CA GLN A 244 -4.13 -14.76 4.61
C GLN A 244 -4.27 -16.21 5.07
N PRO A 245 -3.29 -17.10 4.81
CA PRO A 245 -3.35 -18.45 5.32
C PRO A 245 -3.27 -18.39 6.85
N GLN A 246 -4.42 -18.44 7.52
CA GLN A 246 -4.47 -18.69 8.95
C GLN A 246 -3.85 -20.06 9.18
N GLY A 247 -2.75 -20.09 9.92
CA GLY A 247 -2.10 -21.32 10.34
C GLY A 247 -3.12 -22.25 10.98
N GLN A 248 -3.43 -23.35 10.30
CA GLN A 248 -4.15 -24.45 10.93
C GLN A 248 -3.24 -25.05 12.00
N VAL A 249 -3.49 -24.65 13.25
CA VAL A 249 -3.06 -25.42 14.42
C VAL A 249 -3.78 -26.76 14.34
N ARG A 250 -3.12 -27.74 13.72
CA ARG A 250 -3.58 -29.12 13.69
C ARG A 250 -3.41 -29.66 15.12
N ASN A 251 -4.51 -29.71 15.87
CA ASN A 251 -4.59 -30.44 17.13
C ASN A 251 -4.15 -31.89 16.90
N GLN A 252 -2.89 -32.21 17.18
CA GLN A 252 -2.45 -33.58 17.33
C GLN A 252 -2.98 -34.09 18.67
N ARG A 253 -4.13 -34.76 18.58
CA ARG A 253 -4.58 -35.69 19.62
C ARG A 253 -3.54 -36.81 19.64
N LEU A 254 -2.72 -36.85 20.68
CA LEU A 254 -1.85 -37.99 20.97
C LEU A 254 -2.73 -39.24 21.12
N ASP A 255 -2.70 -40.11 20.13
CA ASP A 255 -3.19 -41.48 20.25
C ASP A 255 -2.08 -42.30 20.91
N LEU A 256 -2.14 -42.37 22.25
CA LEU A 256 -1.36 -43.32 23.03
C LEU A 256 -2.10 -44.66 23.04
N SER A 257 -1.96 -45.46 21.98
CA SER A 257 -2.29 -46.89 22.05
C SER A 257 -1.61 -47.74 20.98
N ARG A 258 -0.35 -48.14 21.22
CA ARG A 258 0.06 -49.54 20.97
C ARG A 258 1.41 -49.86 21.59
N ARG A 259 1.32 -50.68 22.63
CA ARG A 259 2.41 -51.49 23.21
C ARG A 259 2.70 -52.69 22.30
N GLU A 260 3.97 -53.09 22.35
CA GLU A 260 4.52 -54.43 22.15
C GLU A 260 4.59 -54.97 20.70
N VAL A 261 5.82 -55.19 20.22
CA VAL A 261 6.56 -56.47 20.25
C VAL A 261 7.73 -56.31 19.28
N PHE A 262 8.97 -56.41 19.74
CA PHE A 262 10.00 -57.27 19.14
C PHE A 262 11.26 -57.27 20.02
N ARG A 263 11.48 -58.43 20.66
CA ARG A 263 12.75 -58.83 21.26
C ARG A 263 13.73 -59.16 20.15
N GLY A 264 14.95 -58.63 20.28
CA GLY A 264 16.23 -59.35 20.20
C GLY A 264 16.68 -59.91 18.85
N ALA A 265 17.86 -59.47 18.40
CA ALA A 265 19.01 -60.35 18.06
C ALA A 265 20.20 -59.52 17.57
N GLU A 266 21.37 -59.78 18.18
CA GLU A 266 22.75 -59.72 17.61
C GLU A 266 23.31 -58.33 17.24
N ALA A 267 24.60 -58.00 17.43
CA ALA A 267 25.85 -58.74 17.61
C ALA A 267 26.72 -58.02 18.66
N GLY A 268 27.67 -58.67 19.34
CA GLY A 268 29.00 -58.99 18.78
C GLY A 268 30.00 -57.96 19.29
#